data_AF-A0A7G1NAQ5-F1
#
_entry.id   AF-A0A7G1NAQ5-F1
#
_cell.length_a   1.000
_cell.length_b   1.000
_cell.length_c   1.000
_cell.angle_alpha   90.00
_cell.angle_beta   90.00
_cell.angle_gamma   90.00
#
_symmetry.space_group_name_H-M   'P 1'
#
loop_
_entity.id
_entity.type
_entity.pdbx_description
1 polymer ?
#
loop_
_entity_poly.entity_id
_entity_poly.type
_entity_poly.pdbx_seq_one_letter_code
_entity_poly.pdbx_strand_id
1 'polypeptide(L)' 'MAPGRRPGMVCKLVEAAQQRWRAGNAPHLTALVRAGARFERGRLLERPGAVAA' A
#
# COMPACT_ATOMS: atom_id res chain seq x y z
N MET A 1 -19.69 -17.04 26.60
CA MET A 1 -19.10 -15.85 25.96
C MET A 1 -17.67 -15.70 26.48
N ALA A 2 -16.69 -16.28 25.78
CA ALA A 2 -15.30 -16.22 26.23
C ALA A 2 -14.77 -14.77 26.14
N PRO A 3 -13.99 -14.29 27.12
CA PRO A 3 -13.49 -12.92 27.11
C PRO A 3 -12.62 -12.68 25.87
N GLY A 4 -12.86 -11.56 25.19
CA GLY A 4 -12.17 -11.17 23.95
C GLY A 4 -10.67 -10.99 24.20
N ARG A 5 -9.86 -11.84 23.54
CA ARG A 5 -8.40 -11.76 23.59
C ARG A 5 -7.93 -10.43 23.01
N ARG A 6 -7.12 -9.68 23.76
CA ARG A 6 -6.48 -8.45 23.27
C ARG A 6 -5.31 -8.78 22.34
N PRO A 7 -5.10 -8.00 21.26
CA PRO A 7 -3.93 -8.17 20.39
C PRO A 7 -2.65 -7.89 21.18
N GLY A 8 -1.65 -8.77 20.98
CA GLY A 8 -0.33 -8.61 21.56
C GLY A 8 0.45 -7.45 20.93
N MET A 9 1.56 -7.05 21.55
CA MET A 9 2.36 -5.90 21.14
C MET A 9 2.85 -5.98 19.69
N VAL A 10 3.28 -7.16 19.23
CA VAL A 10 3.75 -7.38 17.85
C VAL A 10 2.66 -7.04 16.82
N CYS A 11 1.42 -7.43 17.08
CA CYS A 11 0.29 -7.12 16.20
C CYS A 11 0.13 -5.61 16.03
N LYS A 12 0.12 -4.88 17.16
CA LYS A 12 -0.02 -3.43 17.17
C LYS A 12 1.12 -2.70 16.44
N LEU A 13 2.36 -3.21 16.58
CA LEU A 13 3.51 -2.64 15.87
C LEU A 13 3.44 -2.86 14.36
N VAL A 14 2.99 -4.05 13.93
CA VAL A 14 2.76 -4.35 12.51
C VAL A 14 1.64 -3.47 11.95
N GLU A 15 0.54 -3.30 12.69
CA GLU A 15 -0.55 -2.41 12.31
C GLU A 15 -0.08 -0.97 12.18
N ALA A 16 0.68 -0.46 13.16
CA ALA A 16 1.25 0.89 13.10
C ALA A 16 2.19 1.08 11.91
N ALA A 17 3.06 0.10 11.62
CA ALA A 17 3.95 0.13 10.47
C ALA A 17 3.17 0.13 9.15
N GLN A 18 2.12 -0.67 9.05
CA GLN A 18 1.28 -0.74 7.85
C GLN A 18 0.49 0.55 7.63
N GLN A 19 -0.05 1.16 8.69
CA GLN A 19 -0.73 2.45 8.60
C GLN A 19 0.23 3.57 8.16
N ARG A 20 1.44 3.61 8.71
CA ARG A 20 2.48 4.57 8.28
C ARG A 20 2.88 4.36 6.82
N TRP A 21 3.06 3.11 6.41
CA TRP A 21 3.40 2.79 5.02
C TRP A 21 2.27 3.20 4.06
N ARG A 22 1.01 2.88 4.37
CA ARG A 22 -0.14 3.30 3.55
C ARG A 22 -0.27 4.82 3.50
N ALA A 23 -0.09 5.54 4.61
CA ALA A 23 -0.14 6.99 4.62
C ALA A 23 0.88 7.62 3.66
N GLY A 24 2.11 7.09 3.61
CA GLY A 24 3.15 7.59 2.71
C GLY A 24 3.00 7.13 1.24
N ASN A 25 2.53 5.91 1.00
CA ASN A 25 2.57 5.29 -0.33
C ASN A 25 1.22 5.32 -1.06
N ALA A 26 0.10 5.39 -0.36
CA ALA A 26 -1.24 5.35 -0.96
C ALA A 26 -1.48 6.43 -2.03
N PRO A 27 -1.17 7.72 -1.82
CA PRO A 27 -1.46 8.73 -2.84
C PRO A 27 -0.67 8.49 -4.13
N HIS A 28 0.62 8.15 -4.01
CA HIS A 28 1.50 7.91 -5.16
C HIS A 28 1.09 6.65 -5.95
N LEU A 29 0.88 5.53 -5.25
CA LEU A 29 0.44 4.29 -5.90
C LEU A 29 -0.95 4.42 -6.52
N THR A 30 -1.86 5.15 -5.87
CA THR A 30 -3.20 5.41 -6.43
C THR A 30 -3.13 6.24 -7.70
N ALA A 31 -2.24 7.24 -7.77
CA ALA A 31 -2.04 8.04 -8.97
C ALA A 31 -1.55 7.17 -10.15
N LEU A 32 -0.59 6.28 -9.91
CA LEU A 32 -0.08 5.35 -10.92
C LEU A 32 -1.17 4.38 -11.41
N VAL A 33 -1.96 3.80 -10.50
CA VAL A 33 -3.07 2.91 -10.88
C VAL A 33 -4.13 3.66 -11.70
N ARG A 34 -4.48 4.90 -11.32
CA ARG A 34 -5.43 5.73 -12.08
C ARG A 34 -4.91 6.11 -13.47
N ALA A 35 -3.59 6.26 -13.61
CA ALA A 35 -2.94 6.48 -14.90
C ALA A 35 -2.86 5.21 -15.78
N GLY A 36 -3.36 4.06 -15.30
CA GLY A 36 -3.35 2.80 -16.05
C GLY A 36 -2.05 1.99 -15.90
N ALA A 37 -1.14 2.40 -15.02
CA ALA A 37 0.16 1.79 -14.90
C ALA A 37 0.09 0.33 -14.43
N ARG A 38 0.81 -0.57 -15.12
CA ARG A 38 0.80 -2.01 -14.80
C ARG A 38 1.79 -2.36 -13.69
N PHE A 39 1.35 -3.16 -12.73
CA PHE A 39 2.17 -3.69 -11.65
C PHE A 39 2.23 -5.23 -11.70
N GLU A 40 3.40 -5.80 -11.46
CA GLU A 40 3.59 -7.24 -11.28
C GLU A 40 4.46 -7.50 -10.04
N ARG A 41 3.97 -8.35 -9.13
CA ARG A 41 4.61 -8.64 -7.82
C ARG A 41 5.01 -7.36 -7.06
N GLY A 42 4.19 -6.31 -7.13
CA GLY A 42 4.44 -5.03 -6.46
C GLY A 42 5.51 -4.15 -7.12
N ARG A 43 6.03 -4.54 -8.29
CA ARG A 43 6.90 -3.71 -9.11
C ARG A 43 6.10 -3.06 -10.22
N LEU A 44 6.33 -1.78 -10.43
CA LEU A 44 5.82 -1.06 -11.59
C LEU A 44 6.53 -1.61 -12.83
N LEU A 45 5.77 -2.15 -13.78
CA LEU A 45 6.28 -2.70 -15.04
C LEU A 45 6.38 -1.65 -16.13
N GLU A 46 5.56 -0.60 -16.07
CA GLU A 46 5.48 0.41 -17.12
C GLU A 46 6.53 1.51 -16.95
N ARG A 47 7.14 1.96 -18.05
CA ARG A 47 8.05 3.11 -18.06
C ARG A 47 7.22 4.40 -18.06
N PRO A 48 7.44 5.36 -17.13
CA PRO A 48 6.78 6.66 -17.16
C PRO A 48 7.32 7.52 -18.32
N GLY A 49 6.96 7.19 -19.55
CA GLY A 49 7.51 7.78 -20.77
C GLY A 49 6.55 7.80 -21.95
N ALA A 50 5.24 7.78 -21.71
CA ALA A 50 4.24 8.02 -22.76
C ALA A 50 3.12 8.91 -22.19
N VAL A 51 3.44 10.18 -21.97
CA VAL A 51 2.49 11.23 -22.37
C VAL A 51 2.51 11.19 -23.90
N ALA A 52 1.50 10.54 -24.49
CA ALA A 52 1.13 10.82 -25.87
C ALA A 52 0.44 12.19 -25.89
N ALA A 53 0.73 12.95 -26.94
CA ALA A 53 0.46 14.38 -27.15
C ALA A 53 -0.95 14.88 -26.79
#